data_AF-A0A8I7BGG8-F1
#
_entry.id   AF-A0A8I7BGG8-F1
#
_cell.length_a   1.000
_cell.length_b   1.000
_cell.length_c   1.000
_cell.angle_alpha   90.00
_cell.angle_beta   90.00
_cell.angle_gamma   90.00
#
_symmetry.space_group_name_H-M   'P 1'
#
loop_
_entity.id
_entity.type
_entity.pdbx_description
1 polymer ?
#
loop_
_entity_poly.entity_id
_entity_poly.type
_entity_poly.pdbx_seq_one_letter_code
_entity_poly.pdbx_strand_id
1 'polypeptide(L)'
;MTGGRAVLLLPLLLVASALFAQIHASDPLFHESFDEGFEGSWIVSGKEEYSGVWKHEKSDGHEDYGLLVSEPARKYAIVKELDSPVTLKDGTVVLQFEVRLQNGLECGGAYLKYIRPQEAGWDAKEFDNDTPYTIMFGPDKCGSTNKVHFILKHKNPKTGKYVEHHLKSPPSVPYDKLSHVYTAILKPDNEVRILVDGEEKSKANFMSADDFEPALIPSKTIPDPDDKKPEDWDERAKIPDPDAVKPDDWDEDAPTEILDEEATKPEGWLDDEPEEVDDPEAAKPEDWDDEEDGEWEAPKIDNPKCEEAPGCGEWKRPMKQNPAYKGKWHAPLIDNPNYKGIWKPQEIPNPEYFELDKPDFDPIAATGIEIWTMQDGILFDNILIADDEKVAMSILEKTWKPKFVVEKEKQKAEEAAAAESEDLSEFQKKIFSVLYKIADIPFLEPYKIKIIVRTKNLCLLCSNGPVRSLKNDI
;
A
#
# COMPACT_ATOMS: atom_id res chain seq x y z
N MET A 1 79.69 21.79 -22.84
CA MET A 1 78.84 22.97 -22.62
C MET A 1 77.41 22.53 -22.78
N THR A 2 76.79 22.35 -21.62
CA THR A 2 75.55 21.64 -21.37
C THR A 2 74.34 22.50 -21.67
N GLY A 3 73.44 21.99 -22.51
CA GLY A 3 72.08 22.52 -22.63
C GLY A 3 71.23 22.12 -21.42
N GLY A 4 70.09 22.80 -21.25
CA GLY A 4 69.04 22.31 -20.39
C GLY A 4 68.12 23.39 -19.80
N ARG A 5 66.83 23.24 -20.12
CA ARG A 5 65.66 23.56 -19.28
C ARG A 5 65.27 25.03 -19.14
N ALA A 6 64.54 25.53 -20.13
CA ALA A 6 63.71 26.73 -19.98
C ALA A 6 62.36 26.59 -20.72
N VAL A 7 61.72 25.42 -20.67
CA VAL A 7 60.32 25.25 -21.12
C VAL A 7 59.74 24.09 -20.34
N LEU A 8 59.02 24.33 -19.23
CA LEU A 8 58.09 23.35 -18.59
C LEU A 8 57.39 23.84 -17.32
N LEU A 9 57.59 25.08 -16.85
CA LEU A 9 57.05 25.52 -15.54
C LEU A 9 55.70 26.26 -15.58
N LEU A 10 55.16 26.60 -16.75
CA LEU A 10 53.86 27.28 -16.84
C LEU A 10 52.60 26.38 -16.95
N PRO A 11 52.62 25.16 -17.51
CA PRO A 11 51.43 24.32 -17.52
C PRO A 11 51.23 23.55 -16.20
N LEU A 12 52.27 23.40 -15.37
CA LEU A 12 52.17 22.66 -14.11
C LEU A 12 51.44 23.45 -13.00
N LEU A 13 51.47 24.80 -13.02
CA LEU A 13 50.73 25.62 -12.05
C LEU A 13 49.24 25.74 -12.37
N LEU A 14 48.85 25.64 -13.64
CA LEU A 14 47.44 25.63 -14.04
C LEU A 14 46.78 24.26 -13.81
N VAL A 15 47.52 23.16 -13.95
CA VAL A 15 47.01 21.80 -13.66
C VAL A 15 46.98 21.53 -12.15
N ALA A 16 47.86 22.13 -11.35
CA ALA A 16 47.81 22.00 -9.89
C ALA A 16 46.67 22.83 -9.23
N SER A 17 46.20 23.93 -9.86
CA SER A 17 45.02 24.65 -9.36
C SER A 17 43.69 24.02 -9.77
N ALA A 18 43.69 23.18 -10.81
CA ALA A 18 42.51 22.44 -11.28
C ALA A 18 42.30 21.09 -10.56
N LEU A 19 43.27 20.63 -9.77
CA LEU A 19 43.19 19.39 -8.97
C LEU A 19 42.94 19.63 -7.47
N PHE A 20 42.80 20.89 -7.06
CA PHE A 20 42.39 21.29 -5.70
C PHE A 20 41.07 22.07 -5.68
N ALA A 21 40.18 21.81 -6.64
CA ALA A 21 38.76 21.85 -6.32
C ALA A 21 38.45 20.61 -5.46
N GLN A 22 39.07 20.52 -4.28
CA GLN A 22 38.45 19.79 -3.19
C GLN A 22 37.10 20.46 -3.01
N ILE A 23 36.06 19.73 -3.42
CA ILE A 23 34.68 19.99 -3.04
C ILE A 23 34.73 20.11 -1.52
N HIS A 24 34.85 21.34 -1.01
CA HIS A 24 34.50 21.65 0.36
C HIS A 24 32.98 21.54 0.35
N ALA A 25 32.51 20.29 0.44
CA ALA A 25 31.17 20.05 0.92
C ALA A 25 31.16 20.70 2.31
N SER A 26 30.27 21.67 2.54
CA SER A 26 30.01 22.18 3.87
C SER A 26 29.73 20.98 4.78
N ASP A 27 30.21 21.02 6.01
CA ASP A 27 29.80 20.04 7.00
C ASP A 27 28.27 20.14 7.16
N PRO A 28 27.56 19.00 7.26
CA PRO A 28 26.12 19.04 7.45
C PRO A 28 25.75 19.75 8.76
N LEU A 29 24.57 20.35 8.80
CA LEU A 29 24.05 21.01 10.01
C LEU A 29 23.83 20.01 11.14
N PHE A 30 23.44 18.78 10.80
CA PHE A 30 23.31 17.66 11.70
C PHE A 30 23.50 16.37 10.91
N HIS A 31 24.26 15.41 11.45
CA HIS A 31 24.40 14.07 10.87
C HIS A 31 24.56 13.03 11.98
N GLU A 32 23.69 12.04 12.00
CA GLU A 32 23.72 10.88 12.89
C GLU A 32 23.86 9.62 12.06
N SER A 33 25.03 8.99 12.12
CA SER A 33 25.33 7.71 11.46
C SER A 33 25.15 6.51 12.39
N PHE A 34 24.87 6.73 13.68
CA PHE A 34 24.78 5.67 14.69
C PHE A 34 26.01 4.73 14.71
N ASP A 35 27.20 5.20 14.32
CA ASP A 35 28.45 4.44 14.54
C ASP A 35 28.75 4.29 16.04
N GLU A 36 28.30 5.27 16.83
CA GLU A 36 28.29 5.24 18.29
C GLU A 36 26.87 4.90 18.79
N GLY A 37 26.78 4.36 20.01
CA GLY A 37 25.49 4.07 20.65
C GLY A 37 24.65 5.33 20.84
N PHE A 38 23.33 5.19 20.78
CA PHE A 38 22.40 6.31 20.94
C PHE A 38 22.23 6.71 22.42
N GLU A 39 22.73 5.92 23.37
CA GLU A 39 22.58 6.18 24.79
C GLU A 39 23.30 7.47 25.21
N GLY A 40 22.52 8.44 25.68
CA GLY A 40 23.02 9.72 26.19
C GLY A 40 23.05 10.83 25.14
N SER A 41 23.08 10.50 23.85
CA SER A 41 22.85 11.46 22.76
C SER A 41 21.36 11.59 22.46
N TRP A 42 20.63 10.48 22.40
CA TRP A 42 19.19 10.45 22.17
C TRP A 42 18.41 10.21 23.48
N ILE A 43 17.23 10.83 23.58
CA ILE A 43 16.36 10.78 24.76
C ILE A 43 15.11 9.97 24.40
N VAL A 44 14.96 8.81 25.03
CA VAL A 44 13.76 7.97 24.93
C VAL A 44 12.65 8.58 25.78
N SER A 45 11.41 8.60 25.26
CA SER A 45 10.25 9.08 26.01
C SER A 45 10.01 8.23 27.26
N GLY A 46 9.71 8.90 28.38
CA GLY A 46 9.36 8.28 29.66
C GLY A 46 7.87 7.97 29.81
N LYS A 47 7.04 8.29 28.81
CA LYS A 47 5.60 8.03 28.87
C LYS A 47 5.31 6.53 28.71
N GLU A 48 4.43 6.02 29.57
CA GLU A 48 4.11 4.58 29.66
C GLU A 48 3.56 3.97 28.36
N GLU A 49 2.92 4.78 27.52
CA GLU A 49 2.38 4.31 26.24
C GLU A 49 3.46 3.99 25.19
N TYR A 50 4.66 4.58 25.32
CA TYR A 50 5.81 4.36 24.44
C TYR A 50 6.70 3.26 25.00
N SER A 51 6.15 2.04 25.08
CA SER A 51 6.81 0.91 25.72
C SER A 51 7.79 0.15 24.82
N GLY A 52 8.04 0.59 23.58
CA GLY A 52 8.91 -0.09 22.63
C GLY A 52 10.40 0.04 22.99
N VAL A 53 11.15 -1.05 22.86
CA VAL A 53 12.59 -1.07 23.16
C VAL A 53 13.43 -0.72 21.93
N TRP A 54 14.14 0.39 22.00
CA TRP A 54 15.17 0.79 21.03
C TRP A 54 16.44 -0.03 21.23
N LYS A 55 17.09 -0.45 20.14
CA LYS A 55 18.39 -1.12 20.17
C LYS A 55 19.37 -0.46 19.21
N HIS A 56 20.64 -0.54 19.56
CA HIS A 56 21.75 -0.22 18.67
C HIS A 56 22.26 -1.54 18.09
N GLU A 57 21.99 -1.79 16.82
CA GLU A 57 22.27 -3.09 16.21
C GLU A 57 22.70 -2.94 14.75
N LYS A 58 23.48 -3.91 14.27
CA LYS A 58 23.85 -4.00 12.86
C LYS A 58 22.68 -4.50 12.03
N SER A 59 22.58 -3.97 10.82
CA SER A 59 21.65 -4.51 9.83
C SER A 59 22.05 -5.91 9.38
N ASP A 60 21.10 -6.80 9.11
CA ASP A 60 21.42 -8.15 8.63
C ASP A 60 22.22 -8.10 7.32
N GLY A 61 23.46 -8.60 7.37
CA GLY A 61 24.39 -8.61 6.23
C GLY A 61 25.25 -7.35 6.08
N HIS A 62 25.22 -6.44 7.06
CA HIS A 62 26.01 -5.21 7.04
C HIS A 62 26.85 -5.04 8.30
N GLU A 63 27.84 -4.15 8.23
CA GLU A 63 28.81 -3.91 9.30
C GLU A 63 28.54 -2.60 10.06
N ASP A 64 27.73 -1.71 9.50
CA ASP A 64 27.25 -0.48 10.10
C ASP A 64 26.10 -0.75 11.08
N TYR A 65 26.04 0.10 12.10
CA TYR A 65 25.01 0.07 13.12
C TYR A 65 23.91 1.06 12.76
N GLY A 66 22.71 0.79 13.25
CA GLY A 66 21.60 1.72 13.18
C GLY A 66 20.74 1.65 14.43
N LEU A 67 19.74 2.52 14.46
CA LEU A 67 18.74 2.56 15.51
C LEU A 67 17.57 1.63 15.15
N LEU A 68 17.48 0.51 15.85
CA LEU A 68 16.55 -0.58 15.59
C LEU A 68 15.29 -0.47 16.45
N VAL A 69 14.15 -0.56 15.76
CA VAL A 69 12.84 -0.84 16.32
C VAL A 69 12.69 -2.34 16.48
N SER A 70 12.81 -2.84 17.71
CA SER A 70 13.12 -4.25 17.96
C SER A 70 11.94 -5.18 18.26
N GLU A 71 10.75 -4.61 18.50
CA GLU A 71 9.55 -5.36 18.87
C GLU A 71 8.33 -4.93 18.04
N PRO A 72 7.49 -5.89 17.61
CA PRO A 72 6.27 -5.61 16.87
C PRO A 72 5.14 -5.13 17.78
N ALA A 73 4.14 -4.45 17.20
CA ALA A 73 2.92 -3.99 17.86
C ALA A 73 3.16 -3.07 19.08
N ARG A 74 4.14 -2.18 18.96
CA ARG A 74 4.51 -1.21 20.02
C ARG A 74 4.52 0.23 19.49
N LYS A 75 4.37 1.18 20.41
CA LYS A 75 4.68 2.59 20.15
C LYS A 75 6.12 2.86 20.57
N TYR A 76 6.80 3.68 19.77
CA TYR A 76 8.18 4.10 19.98
C TYR A 76 8.24 5.61 19.94
N ALA A 77 9.00 6.20 20.87
CA ALA A 77 9.28 7.63 20.89
C ALA A 77 10.71 7.87 21.36
N ILE A 78 11.50 8.57 20.56
CA ILE A 78 12.85 9.00 20.87
C ILE A 78 13.15 10.32 20.17
N VAL A 79 13.92 11.19 20.80
CA VAL A 79 14.23 12.52 20.27
C VAL A 79 15.68 12.91 20.51
N LYS A 80 16.25 13.66 19.57
CA LYS A 80 17.58 14.27 19.64
C LYS A 80 17.46 15.78 19.46
N GLU A 81 17.85 16.52 20.48
CA GLU A 81 18.00 17.97 20.39
C GLU A 81 19.23 18.32 19.53
N LEU A 82 19.07 19.31 18.66
CA LEU A 82 20.15 19.86 17.85
C LEU A 82 20.96 20.87 18.67
N ASP A 83 22.26 20.96 18.39
CA ASP A 83 23.14 21.93 19.06
C ASP A 83 22.75 23.38 18.76
N SER A 84 22.09 23.62 17.62
CA SER A 84 21.55 24.93 17.23
C SER A 84 20.30 24.76 16.37
N PRO A 85 19.26 25.60 16.56
CA PRO A 85 18.07 25.53 15.74
C PRO A 85 18.35 25.84 14.26
N VAL A 86 17.80 25.04 13.37
CA VAL A 86 17.90 25.18 11.91
C VAL A 86 16.73 26.02 11.41
N THR A 87 17.05 27.13 10.75
CA THR A 87 16.06 28.03 10.13
C THR A 87 15.75 27.61 8.69
N LEU A 88 14.47 27.50 8.34
CA LEU A 88 14.02 27.09 7.00
C LEU A 88 13.77 28.27 6.04
N LYS A 89 14.08 29.51 6.43
CA LYS A 89 13.66 30.73 5.70
C LYS A 89 14.66 31.23 4.66
N ASP A 90 15.95 31.12 4.96
CA ASP A 90 16.99 31.90 4.28
C ASP A 90 17.88 31.07 3.33
N GLY A 91 17.58 29.77 3.15
CA GLY A 91 18.39 28.88 2.34
C GLY A 91 17.67 27.58 1.96
N THR A 92 18.36 26.75 1.18
CA THR A 92 17.93 25.38 0.93
C THR A 92 18.11 24.57 2.20
N VAL A 93 17.14 23.73 2.55
CA VAL A 93 17.26 22.78 3.65
C VAL A 93 16.93 21.39 3.13
N VAL A 94 17.83 20.46 3.42
CA VAL A 94 17.74 19.06 3.01
C VAL A 94 17.57 18.21 4.25
N LEU A 95 16.49 17.46 4.28
CA LEU A 95 16.14 16.51 5.33
C LEU A 95 16.27 15.12 4.72
N GLN A 96 17.24 14.32 5.16
CA GLN A 96 17.51 13.01 4.60
C GLN A 96 17.68 11.99 5.71
N PHE A 97 17.19 10.77 5.51
CA PHE A 97 17.48 9.65 6.39
C PHE A 97 17.34 8.32 5.63
N GLU A 98 18.02 7.30 6.13
CA GLU A 98 17.97 5.94 5.63
C GLU A 98 17.04 5.10 6.52
N VAL A 99 16.20 4.29 5.90
CA VAL A 99 15.39 3.28 6.60
C VAL A 99 15.52 1.96 5.89
N ARG A 100 15.75 0.91 6.66
CA ARG A 100 15.60 -0.47 6.19
C ARG A 100 14.45 -1.15 6.89
N LEU A 101 13.55 -1.73 6.08
CA LEU A 101 12.38 -2.47 6.55
C LEU A 101 12.66 -3.97 6.45
N GLN A 102 13.47 -4.52 7.37
CA GLN A 102 14.01 -5.89 7.24
C GLN A 102 12.93 -6.97 7.15
N ASN A 103 11.82 -6.78 7.87
CA ASN A 103 10.66 -7.68 7.86
C ASN A 103 9.51 -7.15 6.97
N GLY A 104 9.76 -6.09 6.20
CA GLY A 104 8.75 -5.33 5.47
C GLY A 104 7.91 -4.44 6.40
N LEU A 105 7.02 -3.65 5.79
CA LEU A 105 6.07 -2.78 6.48
C LEU A 105 4.66 -3.08 5.97
N GLU A 106 3.79 -3.59 6.84
CA GLU A 106 2.39 -3.86 6.50
C GLU A 106 1.46 -2.84 7.15
N CYS A 107 1.73 -2.50 8.41
CA CYS A 107 1.00 -1.49 9.15
C CYS A 107 1.89 -0.82 10.22
N GLY A 108 2.47 0.33 9.87
CA GLY A 108 3.27 1.15 10.76
C GLY A 108 3.88 2.36 10.06
N GLY A 109 4.40 3.27 10.86
CA GLY A 109 5.20 4.41 10.40
C GLY A 109 6.70 4.16 10.52
N ALA A 110 7.47 4.72 9.61
CA ALA A 110 8.92 4.84 9.74
C ALA A 110 9.40 6.24 9.31
N TYR A 111 8.73 7.27 9.84
CA TYR A 111 8.96 8.68 9.55
C TYR A 111 9.64 9.41 10.70
N LEU A 112 10.22 10.57 10.40
CA LEU A 112 10.78 11.49 11.37
C LEU A 112 9.86 12.69 11.55
N LYS A 113 9.84 13.21 12.78
CA LYS A 113 9.26 14.51 13.14
C LYS A 113 10.39 15.49 13.45
N TYR A 114 10.41 16.61 12.75
CA TYR A 114 11.32 17.72 12.98
C TYR A 114 10.65 18.72 13.91
N ILE A 115 11.14 18.82 15.13
CA ILE A 115 10.46 19.41 16.28
C ILE A 115 10.80 20.89 16.41
N ARG A 116 9.81 21.69 16.86
CA ARG A 116 9.97 23.12 17.12
C ARG A 116 10.85 23.37 18.36
N PRO A 117 11.33 24.61 18.58
CA PRO A 117 12.03 24.97 19.81
C PRO A 117 11.22 24.67 21.07
N GLN A 118 11.90 24.43 22.19
CA GLN A 118 11.27 24.08 23.47
C GLN A 118 10.32 25.16 24.01
N GLU A 119 10.47 26.42 23.57
CA GLU A 119 9.53 27.50 23.84
C GLU A 119 8.11 27.21 23.36
N ALA A 120 7.94 26.24 22.45
CA ALA A 120 6.65 25.72 22.04
C ALA A 120 5.94 24.86 23.12
N GLY A 121 6.59 24.60 24.26
CA GLY A 121 5.98 23.97 25.43
C GLY A 121 6.09 22.44 25.46
N TRP A 122 7.26 21.88 25.13
CA TRP A 122 7.51 20.44 25.18
C TRP A 122 8.82 20.11 25.91
N ASP A 123 8.94 18.87 26.39
CA ASP A 123 10.12 18.33 27.07
C ASP A 123 10.53 17.01 26.39
N ALA A 124 11.84 16.78 26.24
CA ALA A 124 12.36 15.62 25.52
C ALA A 124 12.01 14.28 26.20
N LYS A 125 11.87 14.23 27.53
CA LYS A 125 11.47 13.02 28.25
C LYS A 125 9.97 12.76 28.15
N GLU A 126 9.18 13.79 27.83
CA GLU A 126 7.73 13.68 27.63
C GLU A 126 7.37 13.66 26.13
N PHE A 127 8.35 13.38 25.26
CA PHE A 127 8.16 13.35 23.81
C PHE A 127 7.06 12.36 23.40
N ASP A 128 6.14 12.82 22.57
CA ASP A 128 4.92 12.10 22.22
C ASP A 128 4.31 12.59 20.89
N ASN A 129 3.13 12.08 20.56
CA ASN A 129 2.39 12.46 19.36
C ASN A 129 1.99 13.95 19.34
N ASP A 130 1.65 14.52 20.50
CA ASP A 130 1.19 15.91 20.61
C ASP A 130 2.35 16.93 20.60
N THR A 131 3.59 16.43 20.69
CA THR A 131 4.80 17.25 20.70
C THR A 131 4.83 18.14 19.45
N PRO A 132 5.00 19.46 19.59
CA PRO A 132 4.81 20.33 18.46
C PRO A 132 5.95 20.29 17.44
N TYR A 133 5.65 19.78 16.25
CA TYR A 133 6.59 19.66 15.14
C TYR A 133 6.39 20.73 14.07
N THR A 134 7.43 21.00 13.28
CA THR A 134 7.39 21.84 12.08
C THR A 134 7.10 21.00 10.85
N ILE A 135 7.85 19.90 10.67
CA ILE A 135 7.74 19.01 9.52
C ILE A 135 7.64 17.56 10.01
N MET A 136 6.75 16.78 9.42
CA MET A 136 6.76 15.32 9.50
C MET A 136 7.05 14.76 8.11
N PHE A 137 8.07 13.91 8.00
CA PHE A 137 8.53 13.40 6.71
C PHE A 137 8.98 11.95 6.81
N GLY A 138 8.47 11.10 5.92
CA GLY A 138 8.92 9.72 5.79
C GLY A 138 7.85 8.71 5.41
N PRO A 139 8.25 7.43 5.24
CA PRO A 139 7.34 6.35 4.88
C PRO A 139 6.33 6.04 5.99
N ASP A 140 5.08 5.83 5.59
CA ASP A 140 4.00 5.31 6.42
C ASP A 140 3.11 4.41 5.56
N LYS A 141 2.85 3.22 6.06
CA LYS A 141 2.03 2.25 5.36
C LYS A 141 1.17 1.51 6.37
N CYS A 142 -0.14 1.53 6.16
CA CYS A 142 -1.06 0.66 6.87
C CYS A 142 -2.28 0.31 6.01
N GLY A 143 -2.46 -1.00 5.76
CA GLY A 143 -3.55 -1.52 4.94
C GLY A 143 -3.47 -1.01 3.50
N SER A 144 -4.51 -0.31 3.03
CA SER A 144 -4.54 0.31 1.71
C SER A 144 -3.77 1.64 1.62
N THR A 145 -3.38 2.22 2.76
CA THR A 145 -2.59 3.45 2.79
C THR A 145 -1.12 3.12 2.61
N ASN A 146 -0.49 3.67 1.57
CA ASN A 146 0.95 3.55 1.32
C ASN A 146 1.47 4.91 0.81
N LYS A 147 2.14 5.67 1.67
CA LYS A 147 2.54 7.05 1.37
C LYS A 147 3.88 7.38 2.04
N VAL A 148 4.73 8.12 1.35
CA VAL A 148 5.81 8.89 1.98
C VAL A 148 5.22 10.24 2.36
N HIS A 149 4.89 10.41 3.63
CA HIS A 149 4.32 11.65 4.14
C HIS A 149 5.30 12.79 3.99
N PHE A 150 4.77 13.96 3.64
CA PHE A 150 5.40 15.23 3.86
C PHE A 150 4.32 16.19 4.35
N ILE A 151 4.43 16.58 5.62
CA ILE A 151 3.44 17.40 6.31
C ILE A 151 4.15 18.62 6.85
N LEU A 152 3.67 19.80 6.46
CA LEU A 152 4.09 21.07 7.04
C LEU A 152 3.04 21.53 8.06
N LYS A 153 3.44 21.73 9.31
CA LYS A 153 2.57 22.33 10.33
C LYS A 153 2.79 23.84 10.37
N HIS A 154 1.86 24.60 9.81
CA HIS A 154 1.99 26.05 9.64
C HIS A 154 1.05 26.82 10.56
N LYS A 155 1.52 27.96 11.07
CA LYS A 155 0.71 28.86 11.89
C LYS A 155 -0.08 29.82 11.02
N ASN A 156 -1.40 29.77 11.11
CA ASN A 156 -2.24 30.79 10.49
C ASN A 156 -1.95 32.16 11.15
N PRO A 157 -1.48 33.17 10.40
CA PRO A 157 -1.06 34.45 10.96
C PRO A 157 -2.23 35.30 11.50
N LYS A 158 -3.47 35.04 11.05
CA LYS A 158 -4.66 35.74 11.54
C LYS A 158 -5.23 35.11 12.80
N THR A 159 -5.36 33.78 12.83
CA THR A 159 -6.02 33.08 13.94
C THR A 159 -5.03 32.59 15.01
N GLY A 160 -3.75 32.50 14.67
CA GLY A 160 -2.70 31.94 15.52
C GLY A 160 -2.75 30.42 15.68
N LYS A 161 -3.70 29.73 15.04
CA LYS A 161 -3.86 28.27 15.06
C LYS A 161 -2.85 27.60 14.15
N TYR A 162 -2.39 26.42 14.55
CA TYR A 162 -1.56 25.56 13.70
C TYR A 162 -2.44 24.62 12.87
N VAL A 163 -2.14 24.53 11.58
CA VAL A 163 -2.81 23.64 10.63
C VAL A 163 -1.76 22.75 9.98
N GLU A 164 -2.08 21.47 9.84
CA GLU A 164 -1.24 20.50 9.16
C GLU A 164 -1.60 20.47 7.69
N HIS A 165 -0.63 20.77 6.84
CA HIS A 165 -0.78 20.78 5.39
C HIS A 165 -0.08 19.55 4.83
N HIS A 166 -0.88 18.60 4.34
CA HIS A 166 -0.42 17.31 3.83
C HIS A 166 -0.16 17.41 2.34
N LEU A 167 0.91 16.80 1.85
CA LEU A 167 1.12 16.66 0.41
C LEU A 167 -0.01 15.83 -0.22
N LYS A 168 -0.68 16.37 -1.25
CA LYS A 168 -1.83 15.70 -1.90
C LYS A 168 -1.45 14.45 -2.67
N SER A 169 -0.31 14.50 -3.36
CA SER A 169 0.21 13.42 -4.19
C SER A 169 1.57 12.93 -3.66
N PRO A 170 1.59 12.24 -2.50
CA PRO A 170 2.80 11.68 -1.96
C PRO A 170 3.24 10.45 -2.77
N PRO A 171 4.55 10.20 -2.90
CA PRO A 171 5.03 8.98 -3.53
C PRO A 171 4.76 7.77 -2.63
N SER A 172 4.70 6.58 -3.22
CA SER A 172 4.51 5.33 -2.48
C SER A 172 5.81 4.84 -1.87
N VAL A 173 5.72 4.15 -0.73
CA VAL A 173 6.84 3.44 -0.11
C VAL A 173 7.20 2.23 -0.99
N PRO A 174 8.49 2.02 -1.33
CA PRO A 174 8.96 0.81 -1.99
C PRO A 174 8.51 -0.46 -1.25
N TYR A 175 8.16 -1.50 -2.00
CA TYR A 175 7.65 -2.76 -1.45
C TYR A 175 8.70 -3.87 -1.54
N ASP A 176 9.74 -3.76 -0.71
CA ASP A 176 10.78 -4.76 -0.55
C ASP A 176 11.38 -4.69 0.89
N LYS A 177 12.49 -5.39 1.12
CA LYS A 177 13.18 -5.46 2.42
C LYS A 177 14.53 -4.72 2.42
N LEU A 178 14.79 -3.95 1.38
CA LEU A 178 16.05 -3.26 1.15
C LEU A 178 16.11 -1.97 1.98
N SER A 179 17.31 -1.43 2.09
CA SER A 179 17.53 -0.11 2.64
C SER A 179 17.13 0.94 1.62
N HIS A 180 16.35 1.95 2.02
CA HIS A 180 15.95 3.07 1.17
C HIS A 180 16.30 4.39 1.82
N VAL A 181 16.62 5.39 0.99
CA VAL A 181 16.93 6.74 1.45
C VAL A 181 15.79 7.69 1.07
N TYR A 182 15.22 8.35 2.07
CA TYR A 182 14.18 9.35 1.89
C TYR A 182 14.79 10.73 2.04
N THR A 183 14.59 11.59 1.05
CA THR A 183 15.12 12.97 1.06
C THR A 183 14.02 13.97 0.74
N ALA A 184 13.84 14.96 1.60
CA ALA A 184 13.02 16.14 1.34
C ALA A 184 13.93 17.36 1.18
N ILE A 185 13.81 18.05 0.05
CA ILE A 185 14.58 19.25 -0.29
C ILE A 185 13.62 20.43 -0.30
N LEU A 186 13.77 21.33 0.65
CA LEU A 186 13.02 22.58 0.73
C LEU A 186 13.88 23.71 0.17
N LYS A 187 13.36 24.43 -0.82
CA LYS A 187 14.04 25.55 -1.46
C LYS A 187 13.44 26.90 -1.06
N PRO A 188 14.23 27.99 -1.15
CA PRO A 188 13.79 29.33 -0.77
C PRO A 188 12.74 29.95 -1.71
N ASP A 189 12.45 29.32 -2.85
CA ASP A 189 11.41 29.67 -3.81
C ASP A 189 10.07 28.95 -3.55
N ASN A 190 9.92 28.37 -2.35
CA ASN A 190 8.76 27.62 -1.89
C ASN A 190 8.57 26.25 -2.57
N GLU A 191 9.55 25.78 -3.34
CA GLU A 191 9.57 24.43 -3.89
C GLU A 191 9.95 23.41 -2.82
N VAL A 192 9.23 22.29 -2.78
CA VAL A 192 9.62 21.09 -2.06
C VAL A 192 9.76 19.94 -3.05
N ARG A 193 10.83 19.16 -2.90
CA ARG A 193 11.05 17.94 -3.68
C ARG A 193 11.25 16.76 -2.76
N ILE A 194 10.61 15.66 -3.09
CA ILE A 194 10.77 14.39 -2.39
C ILE A 194 11.50 13.43 -3.32
N LEU A 195 12.65 12.98 -2.86
CA LEU A 195 13.44 11.96 -3.52
C LEU A 195 13.39 10.68 -2.69
N VAL A 196 13.34 9.56 -3.39
CA VAL A 196 13.52 8.22 -2.82
C VAL A 196 14.70 7.61 -3.56
N ASP A 197 15.72 7.17 -2.84
CA ASP A 197 16.95 6.57 -3.37
C ASP A 197 17.73 7.51 -4.30
N GLY A 198 17.64 8.82 -4.04
CA GLY A 198 18.25 9.87 -4.87
C GLY A 198 17.48 10.19 -6.15
N GLU A 199 16.35 9.52 -6.42
CA GLU A 199 15.48 9.81 -7.55
C GLU A 199 14.29 10.68 -7.13
N GLU A 200 14.04 11.77 -7.87
CA GLU A 200 12.88 12.64 -7.64
C GLU A 200 11.59 11.89 -7.93
N LYS A 201 10.76 11.69 -6.89
CA LYS A 201 9.46 11.00 -7.00
C LYS A 201 8.29 11.96 -6.89
N SER A 202 8.46 13.09 -6.21
CA SER A 202 7.43 14.12 -6.11
C SER A 202 8.04 15.51 -6.05
N LYS A 203 7.30 16.48 -6.58
CA LYS A 203 7.64 17.89 -6.62
C LYS A 203 6.37 18.69 -6.34
N ALA A 204 6.45 19.63 -5.41
CA ALA A 204 5.34 20.46 -4.99
C ALA A 204 5.80 21.88 -4.67
N ASN A 205 4.86 22.81 -4.57
CA ASN A 205 5.09 24.16 -4.11
C ASN A 205 4.15 24.50 -2.95
N PHE A 206 4.68 25.03 -1.85
CA PHE A 206 3.89 25.35 -0.65
C PHE A 206 2.75 26.36 -0.91
N MET A 207 2.89 27.19 -1.94
CA MET A 207 1.90 28.21 -2.29
C MET A 207 0.84 27.68 -3.26
N SER A 208 1.03 26.48 -3.82
CA SER A 208 0.07 25.84 -4.72
C SER A 208 -1.07 25.21 -3.92
N ALA A 209 -2.30 25.61 -4.23
CA ALA A 209 -3.49 24.99 -3.65
C ALA A 209 -3.73 23.56 -4.16
N ASP A 210 -3.05 23.15 -5.22
CA ASP A 210 -3.16 21.82 -5.81
C ASP A 210 -2.19 20.81 -5.19
N ASP A 211 -1.12 21.28 -4.55
CA ASP A 211 -0.07 20.41 -4.03
C ASP A 211 -0.28 20.02 -2.56
N PHE A 212 -0.94 20.85 -1.77
CA PHE A 212 -1.18 20.61 -0.34
C PHE A 212 -2.67 20.60 0.04
N GLU A 213 -3.05 19.73 0.97
CA GLU A 213 -4.40 19.60 1.52
C GLU A 213 -4.38 19.61 3.06
N PRO A 214 -5.09 20.55 3.70
CA PRO A 214 -5.63 21.77 3.11
C PRO A 214 -4.50 22.64 2.50
N ALA A 215 -4.85 23.54 1.57
CA ALA A 215 -3.90 24.50 1.03
C ALA A 215 -3.34 25.41 2.15
N LEU A 216 -2.09 25.86 1.99
CA LEU A 216 -1.45 26.74 2.98
C LEU A 216 -2.22 28.04 3.17
N ILE A 217 -2.65 28.64 2.05
CA ILE A 217 -3.55 29.79 2.04
C ILE A 217 -4.99 29.26 1.96
N PRO A 218 -5.84 29.51 2.98
CA PRO A 218 -7.24 29.12 2.92
C PRO A 218 -7.98 29.77 1.74
N SER A 219 -9.13 29.22 1.36
CA SER A 219 -9.98 29.84 0.34
C SER A 219 -10.44 31.24 0.78
N LYS A 220 -10.57 32.16 -0.19
CA LYS A 220 -11.06 33.53 0.06
C LYS A 220 -12.48 33.57 0.62
N THR A 221 -13.29 32.61 0.19
CA THR A 221 -14.68 32.45 0.58
C THR A 221 -14.90 31.05 1.16
N ILE A 222 -15.90 30.93 2.03
CA ILE A 222 -16.40 29.66 2.55
C ILE A 222 -17.92 29.65 2.39
N PRO A 223 -18.55 28.46 2.25
CA PRO A 223 -20.00 28.35 2.32
C PRO A 223 -20.50 28.87 3.68
N ASP A 224 -21.57 29.66 3.65
CA ASP A 224 -22.21 30.19 4.86
C ASP A 224 -22.78 29.02 5.68
N PRO A 225 -22.27 28.76 6.90
CA PRO A 225 -22.77 27.67 7.73
C PRO A 225 -24.20 27.91 8.23
N ASP A 226 -24.67 29.16 8.20
CA ASP A 226 -26.01 29.54 8.66
C ASP A 226 -27.04 29.57 7.51
N ASP A 227 -26.59 29.51 6.25
CA ASP A 227 -27.48 29.45 5.09
C ASP A 227 -28.06 28.04 4.91
N LYS A 228 -29.36 27.98 4.63
CA LYS A 228 -30.12 26.74 4.56
C LYS A 228 -30.92 26.69 3.28
N LYS A 229 -30.95 25.50 2.68
CA LYS A 229 -31.78 25.23 1.51
C LYS A 229 -33.23 25.62 1.79
N PRO A 230 -33.82 26.54 1.00
CA PRO A 230 -35.24 26.87 1.12
C PRO A 230 -36.13 25.66 0.85
N GLU A 231 -37.25 25.56 1.56
CA GLU A 231 -38.22 24.45 1.39
C GLU A 231 -38.83 24.44 -0.03
N ASP A 232 -38.93 25.60 -0.67
CA ASP A 232 -39.46 25.77 -2.03
C ASP A 232 -38.38 25.57 -3.12
N TRP A 233 -37.20 25.07 -2.75
CA TRP A 233 -36.12 24.79 -3.70
C TRP A 233 -36.23 23.38 -4.28
N ASP A 234 -36.72 23.30 -5.52
CA ASP A 234 -36.82 22.04 -6.24
C ASP A 234 -35.55 21.73 -7.04
N GLU A 235 -34.86 20.66 -6.66
CA GLU A 235 -33.64 20.16 -7.32
C GLU A 235 -33.94 19.04 -8.32
N ARG A 236 -35.20 18.63 -8.47
CA ARG A 236 -35.59 17.61 -9.44
C ARG A 236 -35.59 18.23 -10.82
N ALA A 237 -34.59 17.88 -11.63
CA ALA A 237 -34.51 18.34 -13.01
C ALA A 237 -35.72 17.87 -13.85
N LYS A 238 -36.23 16.67 -13.55
CA LYS A 238 -37.41 16.09 -14.22
C LYS A 238 -38.44 15.62 -13.21
N ILE A 239 -39.70 15.80 -13.55
CA ILE A 239 -40.86 15.32 -12.79
C ILE A 239 -41.78 14.51 -13.71
N PRO A 240 -42.55 13.55 -13.17
CA PRO A 240 -43.61 12.91 -13.93
C PRO A 240 -44.57 13.97 -14.46
N ASP A 241 -44.96 13.85 -15.72
CA ASP A 241 -45.91 14.73 -16.37
C ASP A 241 -47.24 14.70 -15.59
N PRO A 242 -47.66 15.82 -14.96
CA PRO A 242 -48.88 15.87 -14.19
C PRO A 242 -50.13 15.74 -15.07
N ASP A 243 -50.02 16.01 -16.37
CA ASP A 243 -51.12 15.95 -17.33
C ASP A 243 -51.20 14.59 -18.04
N ALA A 244 -50.20 13.73 -17.87
CA ALA A 244 -50.22 12.39 -18.43
C ALA A 244 -51.18 11.50 -17.64
N VAL A 245 -52.09 10.84 -18.37
CA VAL A 245 -53.05 9.89 -17.83
C VAL A 245 -52.73 8.51 -18.38
N LYS A 246 -52.88 7.49 -17.52
CA LYS A 246 -52.78 6.09 -17.93
C LYS A 246 -53.75 5.83 -19.09
N PRO A 247 -53.28 5.32 -20.25
CA PRO A 247 -54.15 4.93 -21.34
C PRO A 247 -55.13 3.81 -20.95
N ASP A 248 -56.35 3.84 -21.50
CA ASP A 248 -57.37 2.82 -21.22
C ASP A 248 -56.96 1.41 -21.70
N ASP A 249 -56.04 1.31 -22.67
CA ASP A 249 -55.50 0.05 -23.20
C ASP A 249 -54.28 -0.48 -22.42
N TRP A 250 -53.96 0.13 -21.27
CA TRP A 250 -52.88 -0.29 -20.39
C TRP A 250 -53.40 -1.10 -19.20
N ASP A 251 -53.43 -2.43 -19.40
CA ASP A 251 -53.78 -3.38 -18.36
C ASP A 251 -52.56 -3.67 -17.46
N GLU A 252 -52.62 -3.18 -16.21
CA GLU A 252 -51.56 -3.39 -15.21
C GLU A 252 -51.68 -4.73 -14.48
N ASP A 253 -52.84 -5.39 -14.60
CA ASP A 253 -53.14 -6.69 -13.96
C ASP A 253 -52.87 -7.87 -14.91
N ALA A 254 -52.52 -7.58 -16.17
CA ALA A 254 -52.08 -8.58 -17.12
C ALA A 254 -50.90 -9.38 -16.52
N PRO A 255 -50.92 -10.73 -16.57
CA PRO A 255 -49.80 -11.53 -16.10
C PRO A 255 -48.62 -11.42 -17.09
N THR A 256 -47.39 -11.55 -16.60
CA THR A 256 -46.16 -11.58 -17.41
C THR A 256 -46.16 -12.75 -18.39
N GLU A 257 -46.76 -13.87 -17.98
CA GLU A 257 -46.80 -15.09 -18.77
C GLU A 257 -48.22 -15.63 -18.83
N ILE A 258 -48.58 -16.22 -19.97
CA ILE A 258 -49.84 -16.90 -20.24
C ILE A 258 -49.55 -18.29 -20.76
N LEU A 259 -50.49 -19.24 -20.63
CA LEU A 259 -50.31 -20.57 -21.18
C LEU A 259 -50.11 -20.51 -22.70
N ASP A 260 -49.14 -21.26 -23.21
CA ASP A 260 -48.94 -21.38 -24.64
C ASP A 260 -49.93 -22.38 -25.24
N GLU A 261 -51.06 -21.88 -25.73
CA GLU A 261 -52.08 -22.71 -26.39
C GLU A 261 -51.60 -23.33 -27.71
N GLU A 262 -50.56 -22.76 -28.33
CA GLU A 262 -49.96 -23.25 -29.57
C GLU A 262 -48.95 -24.38 -29.29
N ALA A 263 -48.47 -24.51 -28.05
CA ALA A 263 -47.61 -25.60 -27.66
C ALA A 263 -48.41 -26.91 -27.62
N THR A 264 -47.98 -27.86 -28.45
CA THR A 264 -48.45 -29.24 -28.44
C THR A 264 -47.43 -30.12 -27.73
N LYS A 265 -47.92 -31.10 -26.98
CA LYS A 265 -47.09 -32.10 -26.33
C LYS A 265 -46.21 -32.83 -27.36
N PRO A 266 -44.88 -32.89 -27.16
CA PRO A 266 -43.98 -33.61 -28.07
C PRO A 266 -44.35 -35.09 -28.22
N GLU A 267 -44.21 -35.62 -29.44
CA GLU A 267 -44.35 -37.06 -29.68
C GLU A 267 -43.20 -37.81 -28.98
N GLY A 268 -43.54 -38.79 -28.13
CA GLY A 268 -42.56 -39.59 -27.37
C GLY A 268 -42.36 -39.17 -25.90
N TRP A 269 -43.14 -38.21 -25.39
CA TRP A 269 -43.15 -37.85 -23.97
C TRP A 269 -43.63 -39.02 -23.08
N LEU A 270 -42.91 -39.31 -22.00
CA LEU A 270 -43.16 -40.44 -21.11
C LEU A 270 -44.00 -40.01 -19.89
N ASP A 271 -45.34 -40.06 -19.98
CA ASP A 271 -46.23 -39.60 -18.90
C ASP A 271 -46.13 -40.40 -17.59
N ASP A 272 -45.87 -41.70 -17.72
CA ASP A 272 -45.91 -42.65 -16.62
C ASP A 272 -44.56 -42.80 -15.90
N GLU A 273 -43.50 -42.18 -16.41
CA GLU A 273 -42.17 -42.18 -15.80
C GLU A 273 -41.95 -40.86 -15.05
N PRO A 274 -41.52 -40.88 -13.78
CA PRO A 274 -41.26 -39.64 -13.03
C PRO A 274 -40.03 -38.91 -13.58
N GLU A 275 -40.02 -37.58 -13.50
CA GLU A 275 -38.87 -36.74 -13.90
C GLU A 275 -37.63 -37.04 -13.03
N GLU A 276 -37.85 -37.31 -11.74
CA GLU A 276 -36.79 -37.65 -10.80
C GLU A 276 -37.02 -39.05 -10.20
N VAL A 277 -35.95 -39.83 -10.06
CA VAL A 277 -35.93 -41.13 -9.38
C VAL A 277 -34.90 -41.12 -8.26
N ASP A 278 -35.09 -41.95 -7.25
CA ASP A 278 -34.12 -42.09 -6.17
C ASP A 278 -32.77 -42.60 -6.71
N ASP A 279 -31.68 -41.97 -6.27
CA ASP A 279 -30.32 -42.35 -6.68
C ASP A 279 -30.01 -43.79 -6.23
N PRO A 280 -29.84 -44.74 -7.17
CA PRO A 280 -29.57 -46.13 -6.82
C PRO A 280 -28.17 -46.35 -6.23
N GLU A 281 -27.27 -45.38 -6.36
CA GLU A 281 -25.92 -45.42 -5.79
C GLU A 281 -25.83 -44.72 -4.42
N ALA A 282 -26.86 -43.97 -4.03
CA ALA A 282 -26.91 -43.35 -2.71
C ALA A 282 -27.20 -44.40 -1.63
N ALA A 283 -26.33 -44.47 -0.63
CA ALA A 283 -26.51 -45.28 0.56
C ALA A 283 -26.64 -44.37 1.79
N LYS A 284 -27.47 -44.79 2.74
CA LYS A 284 -27.62 -44.12 4.02
C LYS A 284 -26.26 -44.01 4.74
N PRO A 285 -25.83 -42.81 5.16
CA PRO A 285 -24.60 -42.63 5.92
C PRO A 285 -24.58 -43.41 7.24
N GLU A 286 -23.42 -43.90 7.65
CA GLU A 286 -23.27 -44.68 8.90
C GLU A 286 -23.52 -43.83 10.16
N ASP A 287 -23.44 -42.50 10.06
CA ASP A 287 -23.65 -41.54 11.13
C ASP A 287 -25.08 -40.95 11.16
N TRP A 288 -25.99 -41.41 10.29
CA TRP A 288 -27.38 -40.94 10.25
C TRP A 288 -28.26 -41.64 11.28
N ASP A 289 -28.89 -40.86 12.16
CA ASP A 289 -29.79 -41.36 13.20
C ASP A 289 -31.26 -41.05 12.84
N ASP A 290 -32.08 -42.08 12.58
CA ASP A 290 -33.48 -41.86 12.16
C ASP A 290 -34.37 -41.25 13.25
N GLU A 291 -34.00 -41.36 14.54
CA GLU A 291 -34.78 -40.76 15.64
C GLU A 291 -34.49 -39.26 15.80
N GLU A 292 -33.26 -38.83 15.53
CA GLU A 292 -32.84 -37.42 15.67
C GLU A 292 -32.88 -36.65 14.32
N ASP A 293 -32.51 -37.30 13.20
CA ASP A 293 -32.40 -36.70 11.86
C ASP A 293 -33.61 -37.02 10.93
N GLY A 294 -34.46 -37.97 11.31
CA GLY A 294 -35.64 -38.43 10.55
C GLY A 294 -35.36 -39.60 9.60
N GLU A 295 -36.42 -40.18 9.01
CA GLU A 295 -36.28 -41.30 8.06
C GLU A 295 -35.43 -40.87 6.85
N TRP A 296 -34.31 -41.56 6.62
CA TRP A 296 -33.44 -41.25 5.48
C TRP A 296 -34.14 -41.54 4.15
N GLU A 297 -34.26 -40.51 3.30
CA GLU A 297 -34.70 -40.61 1.91
C GLU A 297 -33.49 -40.42 0.98
N ALA A 298 -33.39 -41.26 -0.06
CA ALA A 298 -32.33 -41.14 -1.04
C ALA A 298 -32.44 -39.80 -1.80
N PRO A 299 -31.32 -39.13 -2.11
CA PRO A 299 -31.33 -37.99 -3.00
C PRO A 299 -31.96 -38.36 -4.34
N LYS A 300 -32.84 -37.49 -4.85
CA LYS A 300 -33.46 -37.66 -6.16
C LYS A 300 -32.49 -37.20 -7.25
N ILE A 301 -32.36 -38.02 -8.30
CA ILE A 301 -31.61 -37.72 -9.51
C ILE A 301 -32.54 -37.67 -10.70
N ASP A 302 -32.16 -36.93 -11.74
CA ASP A 302 -32.88 -36.92 -13.01
C ASP A 302 -32.98 -38.35 -13.56
N ASN A 303 -34.19 -38.78 -13.91
CA ASN A 303 -34.42 -40.13 -14.39
C ASN A 303 -33.70 -40.34 -15.74
N PRO A 304 -32.74 -41.28 -15.84
CA PRO A 304 -31.95 -41.46 -17.06
C PRO A 304 -32.78 -41.80 -18.30
N LYS A 305 -33.98 -42.39 -18.11
CA LYS A 305 -34.90 -42.66 -19.23
C LYS A 305 -35.47 -41.37 -19.86
N CYS A 306 -35.46 -40.28 -19.11
CA CYS A 306 -35.94 -38.97 -19.54
C CYS A 306 -34.90 -38.21 -20.36
N GLU A 307 -33.62 -38.59 -20.27
CA GLU A 307 -32.57 -38.04 -21.15
C GLU A 307 -32.70 -38.56 -22.59
N GLU A 308 -33.19 -39.78 -22.77
CA GLU A 308 -33.39 -40.40 -24.09
C GLU A 308 -34.75 -40.04 -24.72
N ALA A 309 -35.65 -39.40 -23.97
CA ALA A 309 -36.98 -38.99 -24.40
C ALA A 309 -37.12 -37.44 -24.44
N PRO A 310 -38.13 -36.88 -25.13
CA PRO A 310 -38.39 -35.44 -25.12
C PRO A 310 -38.79 -34.86 -23.74
N GLY A 311 -39.14 -35.71 -22.78
CA GLY A 311 -39.51 -35.37 -21.41
C GLY A 311 -40.30 -36.48 -20.73
N CYS A 312 -40.50 -36.33 -19.42
CA CYS A 312 -41.14 -37.30 -18.54
C CYS A 312 -42.18 -36.64 -17.62
N GLY A 313 -43.01 -37.44 -16.96
CA GLY A 313 -44.03 -36.97 -16.02
C GLY A 313 -45.25 -36.34 -16.70
N GLU A 314 -46.15 -35.77 -15.90
CA GLU A 314 -47.36 -35.13 -16.43
C GLU A 314 -47.00 -33.88 -17.24
N TRP A 315 -47.17 -33.93 -18.56
CA TRP A 315 -46.87 -32.79 -19.42
C TRP A 315 -47.74 -31.58 -19.08
N LYS A 316 -47.09 -30.50 -18.65
CA LYS A 316 -47.73 -29.19 -18.44
C LYS A 316 -47.41 -28.29 -19.63
N ARG A 317 -48.43 -27.62 -20.15
CA ARG A 317 -48.23 -26.61 -21.20
C ARG A 317 -47.24 -25.56 -20.69
N PRO A 318 -46.19 -25.23 -21.47
CA PRO A 318 -45.28 -24.17 -21.09
C PRO A 318 -46.02 -22.83 -21.07
N MET A 319 -45.55 -21.94 -20.22
CA MET A 319 -45.98 -20.55 -20.21
C MET A 319 -45.20 -19.79 -21.30
N LYS A 320 -45.88 -18.93 -22.06
CA LYS A 320 -45.25 -17.98 -22.98
C LYS A 320 -45.42 -16.55 -22.48
N GLN A 321 -44.50 -15.69 -22.89
CA GLN A 321 -44.57 -14.26 -22.59
C GLN A 321 -45.87 -13.68 -23.14
N ASN A 322 -46.61 -12.98 -22.28
CA ASN A 322 -47.88 -12.36 -22.65
C ASN A 322 -47.62 -11.09 -23.48
N PRO A 323 -47.99 -11.05 -24.77
CA PRO A 323 -47.74 -9.87 -25.61
C PRO A 323 -48.51 -8.62 -25.14
N ALA A 324 -49.55 -8.80 -24.33
CA ALA A 324 -50.33 -7.71 -23.74
C ALA A 324 -49.75 -7.19 -22.41
N TYR A 325 -48.73 -7.83 -21.85
CA TYR A 325 -48.10 -7.37 -20.60
C TYR A 325 -47.32 -6.08 -20.85
N LYS A 326 -47.76 -4.98 -20.21
CA LYS A 326 -47.09 -3.67 -20.28
C LYS A 326 -46.47 -3.24 -18.94
N GLY A 327 -46.76 -3.96 -17.85
CA GLY A 327 -46.29 -3.62 -16.50
C GLY A 327 -47.08 -2.48 -15.86
N LYS A 328 -46.56 -1.89 -14.78
CA LYS A 328 -47.18 -0.71 -14.16
C LYS A 328 -46.94 0.53 -15.00
N TRP A 329 -47.99 1.32 -15.21
CA TRP A 329 -47.88 2.55 -15.97
C TRP A 329 -47.15 3.63 -15.18
N HIS A 330 -46.23 4.33 -15.83
CA HIS A 330 -45.54 5.47 -15.27
C HIS A 330 -45.69 6.66 -16.23
N ALA A 331 -46.07 7.82 -15.70
CA ALA A 331 -46.12 9.05 -16.47
C ALA A 331 -44.74 9.38 -17.06
N PRO A 332 -44.66 9.85 -18.32
CA PRO A 332 -43.42 10.29 -18.91
C PRO A 332 -42.79 11.41 -18.09
N LEU A 333 -41.47 11.46 -18.01
CA LEU A 333 -40.75 12.50 -17.28
C LEU A 333 -40.61 13.75 -18.16
N ILE A 334 -41.14 14.88 -17.70
CA ILE A 334 -40.97 16.21 -18.31
C ILE A 334 -39.99 17.04 -17.51
N ASP A 335 -39.41 18.06 -18.15
CA ASP A 335 -38.54 19.01 -17.46
C ASP A 335 -39.37 19.79 -16.43
N ASN A 336 -38.87 19.85 -15.19
CA ASN A 336 -39.57 20.49 -14.10
C ASN A 336 -39.48 22.02 -14.22
N PRO A 337 -40.59 22.74 -14.43
CA PRO A 337 -40.57 24.19 -14.55
C PRO A 337 -40.07 24.91 -13.29
N ASN A 338 -40.13 24.24 -12.12
CA ASN A 338 -39.68 24.77 -10.84
C ASN A 338 -38.23 24.37 -10.50
N TYR A 339 -37.50 23.70 -11.40
CA TYR A 339 -36.12 23.31 -11.15
C TYR A 339 -35.23 24.55 -10.99
N LYS A 340 -34.70 24.76 -9.78
CA LYS A 340 -33.83 25.90 -9.46
C LYS A 340 -32.34 25.55 -9.50
N GLY A 341 -31.97 24.33 -9.90
CA GLY A 341 -30.60 23.82 -9.82
C GLY A 341 -30.34 23.05 -8.52
N ILE A 342 -29.17 22.44 -8.41
CA ILE A 342 -28.70 21.87 -7.14
C ILE A 342 -28.36 23.05 -6.22
N TRP A 343 -29.02 23.12 -5.07
CA TRP A 343 -28.81 24.18 -4.10
C TRP A 343 -27.38 24.13 -3.56
N LYS A 344 -26.77 25.30 -3.39
CA LYS A 344 -25.49 25.48 -2.71
C LYS A 344 -25.64 26.67 -1.75
N PRO A 345 -25.07 26.58 -0.53
CA PRO A 345 -25.06 27.72 0.38
C PRO A 345 -24.40 28.94 -0.25
N GLN A 346 -24.83 30.13 0.16
CA GLN A 346 -24.18 31.37 -0.21
C GLN A 346 -22.71 31.37 0.23
N GLU A 347 -21.82 31.88 -0.61
CA GLU A 347 -20.42 32.06 -0.23
C GLU A 347 -20.22 33.36 0.56
N ILE A 348 -19.59 33.27 1.73
CA ILE A 348 -19.22 34.41 2.59
C ILE A 348 -17.70 34.54 2.67
N PRO A 349 -17.17 35.75 2.96
CA PRO A 349 -15.73 35.93 3.17
C PRO A 349 -15.19 35.03 4.28
N ASN A 350 -14.11 34.32 4.02
CA ASN A 350 -13.49 33.43 5.00
C ASN A 350 -12.73 34.26 6.06
N PRO A 351 -13.11 34.19 7.35
CA PRO A 351 -12.41 34.92 8.42
C PRO A 351 -10.97 34.45 8.61
N GLU A 352 -10.65 33.21 8.25
CA GLU A 352 -9.32 32.61 8.38
C GLU A 352 -8.42 32.89 7.15
N TYR A 353 -8.95 33.47 6.07
CA TYR A 353 -8.19 33.78 4.85
C TYR A 353 -7.08 34.79 5.12
N PHE A 354 -5.87 34.52 4.65
CA PHE A 354 -4.74 35.46 4.68
C PHE A 354 -3.98 35.44 3.36
N GLU A 355 -3.16 36.46 3.11
CA GLU A 355 -2.23 36.50 1.99
C GLU A 355 -0.82 36.37 2.54
N LEU A 356 0.02 35.60 1.84
CA LEU A 356 1.38 35.31 2.23
C LEU A 356 2.20 35.10 0.96
N ASP A 357 3.43 35.64 0.91
CA ASP A 357 4.33 35.44 -0.23
C ASP A 357 5.23 34.21 -0.03
N LYS A 358 5.55 33.87 1.23
CA LYS A 358 6.38 32.73 1.62
C LYS A 358 5.92 32.12 2.95
N PRO A 359 5.93 30.78 3.10
CA PRO A 359 5.56 30.13 4.36
C PRO A 359 6.43 30.65 5.51
N ASP A 360 5.77 31.00 6.62
CA ASP A 360 6.47 31.35 7.86
C ASP A 360 6.80 30.07 8.63
N PHE A 361 7.95 29.47 8.29
CA PHE A 361 8.41 28.25 8.94
C PHE A 361 8.90 28.52 10.37
N ASP A 362 8.41 27.72 11.32
CA ASP A 362 9.04 27.60 12.63
C ASP A 362 10.40 26.88 12.48
N PRO A 363 11.45 27.29 13.20
CA PRO A 363 12.75 26.64 13.13
C PRO A 363 12.68 25.19 13.66
N ILE A 364 13.63 24.36 13.24
CA ILE A 364 13.78 22.98 13.72
C ILE A 364 14.83 22.97 14.83
N ALA A 365 14.46 22.55 16.03
CA ALA A 365 15.37 22.48 17.18
C ALA A 365 15.70 21.05 17.61
N ALA A 366 14.91 20.06 17.19
CA ALA A 366 15.18 18.67 17.46
C ALA A 366 14.67 17.79 16.31
N THR A 367 15.19 16.57 16.21
CA THR A 367 14.66 15.51 15.35
C THR A 367 14.22 14.34 16.21
N GLY A 368 13.05 13.80 15.96
CA GLY A 368 12.49 12.70 16.75
C GLY A 368 11.77 11.68 15.90
N ILE A 369 11.72 10.46 16.41
CA ILE A 369 10.97 9.36 15.82
C ILE A 369 9.88 9.02 16.82
N GLU A 370 8.63 9.28 16.43
CA GLU A 370 7.43 8.90 17.17
C GLU A 370 6.55 8.11 16.22
N ILE A 371 6.48 6.80 16.43
CA ILE A 371 5.82 5.87 15.53
C ILE A 371 5.07 4.79 16.30
N TRP A 372 4.02 4.28 15.66
CA TRP A 372 3.41 3.01 16.01
C TRP A 372 3.63 2.04 14.84
N THR A 373 3.98 0.79 15.15
CA THR A 373 4.22 -0.23 14.13
C THR A 373 3.78 -1.61 14.60
N MET A 374 3.21 -2.38 13.68
CA MET A 374 2.91 -3.81 13.83
C MET A 374 4.12 -4.69 13.52
N GLN A 375 5.16 -4.14 12.91
CA GLN A 375 6.38 -4.85 12.51
C GLN A 375 7.59 -4.40 13.33
N ASP A 376 8.48 -5.34 13.61
CA ASP A 376 9.84 -5.10 14.08
C ASP A 376 10.83 -5.07 12.90
N GLY A 377 12.11 -4.85 13.20
CA GLY A 377 13.15 -4.89 12.17
C GLY A 377 13.27 -3.60 11.35
N ILE A 378 12.64 -2.52 11.80
CA ILE A 378 12.79 -1.19 11.19
C ILE A 378 14.09 -0.58 11.72
N LEU A 379 15.06 -0.38 10.84
CA LEU A 379 16.35 0.19 11.18
C LEU A 379 16.46 1.60 10.58
N PHE A 380 16.69 2.59 11.42
CA PHE A 380 16.98 3.96 11.01
C PHE A 380 18.49 4.19 11.01
N ASP A 381 18.98 4.86 9.98
CA ASP A 381 20.40 5.21 9.82
C ASP A 381 20.57 6.54 9.07
N ASN A 382 21.77 7.13 9.12
CA ASN A 382 22.20 8.30 8.35
C ASN A 382 21.20 9.48 8.39
N ILE A 383 20.70 9.82 9.58
CA ILE A 383 19.77 10.95 9.76
C ILE A 383 20.55 12.24 9.58
N LEU A 384 20.12 13.05 8.61
CA LEU A 384 20.87 14.18 8.08
C LEU A 384 19.97 15.41 7.95
N ILE A 385 20.48 16.55 8.41
CA ILE A 385 19.98 17.88 8.06
C ILE A 385 21.15 18.65 7.44
N ALA A 386 20.98 19.15 6.22
CA ALA A 386 22.01 19.88 5.49
C ALA A 386 21.45 21.12 4.80
N ASP A 387 22.33 22.05 4.43
CA ASP A 387 22.01 23.26 3.67
C ASP A 387 22.34 23.16 2.16
N ASP A 388 23.01 22.08 1.75
CA ASP A 388 23.38 21.79 0.36
C ASP A 388 22.98 20.35 -0.03
N GLU A 389 22.26 20.24 -1.16
CA GLU A 389 21.88 18.97 -1.78
C GLU A 389 23.09 18.08 -2.10
N LYS A 390 24.26 18.68 -2.39
CA LYS A 390 25.48 17.93 -2.70
C LYS A 390 26.03 17.19 -1.49
N VAL A 391 25.84 17.72 -0.28
CA VAL A 391 26.26 17.05 0.96
C VAL A 391 25.41 15.80 1.15
N ALA A 392 24.10 15.94 1.02
CA ALA A 392 23.15 14.84 1.12
C ALA A 392 23.41 13.74 0.07
N MET A 393 23.60 14.14 -1.19
CA MET A 393 23.97 13.22 -2.27
C MET A 393 25.33 12.56 -2.03
N SER A 394 26.32 13.28 -1.50
CA SER A 394 27.61 12.67 -1.17
C SER A 394 27.50 11.62 -0.06
N ILE A 395 26.64 11.82 0.93
CA ILE A 395 26.43 10.83 2.00
C ILE A 395 25.74 9.61 1.41
N LEU A 396 24.66 9.81 0.65
CA LEU A 396 23.93 8.73 -0.04
C LEU A 396 24.85 7.86 -0.91
N GLU A 397 25.73 8.47 -1.71
CA GLU A 397 26.67 7.75 -2.58
C GLU A 397 27.76 7.00 -1.80
N LYS A 398 28.14 7.48 -0.60
CA LYS A 398 29.21 6.89 0.21
C LYS A 398 28.70 5.79 1.15
N THR A 399 27.57 5.99 1.80
CA THR A 399 27.05 5.09 2.83
C THR A 399 26.06 4.10 2.24
N TRP A 400 24.93 4.58 1.72
CA TRP A 400 23.82 3.75 1.28
C TRP A 400 24.09 3.00 -0.02
N LYS A 401 24.59 3.67 -1.07
CA LYS A 401 24.66 3.07 -2.42
C LYS A 401 25.49 1.78 -2.49
N PRO A 402 26.67 1.66 -1.84
CA PRO A 402 27.40 0.40 -1.79
C PRO A 402 26.61 -0.71 -1.09
N LYS A 403 25.91 -0.38 0.01
CA LYS A 403 25.05 -1.30 0.77
C LYS A 403 23.90 -1.81 -0.11
N PHE A 404 23.16 -0.90 -0.74
CA PHE A 404 22.01 -1.22 -1.58
C PHE A 404 22.36 -2.13 -2.77
N VAL A 405 23.53 -1.94 -3.40
CA VAL A 405 23.98 -2.82 -4.49
C VAL A 405 24.17 -4.25 -3.99
N VAL A 406 24.77 -4.44 -2.81
CA VAL A 406 24.96 -5.77 -2.20
C VAL A 406 23.62 -6.40 -1.83
N GLU A 407 22.73 -5.64 -1.20
CA GLU A 407 21.38 -6.12 -0.83
C GLU A 407 20.58 -6.56 -2.06
N LYS A 408 20.61 -5.76 -3.14
CA LYS A 408 19.89 -6.05 -4.38
C LYS A 408 20.41 -7.31 -5.09
N GLU A 409 21.73 -7.53 -5.08
CA GLU A 409 22.31 -8.75 -5.63
C GLU A 409 21.99 -9.97 -4.76
N LYS A 410 21.96 -9.83 -3.42
CA LYS A 410 21.50 -10.89 -2.49
C LYS A 410 20.02 -11.23 -2.75
N GLN A 411 19.15 -10.23 -2.86
CA GLN A 411 17.73 -10.44 -3.15
C GLN A 411 17.51 -11.18 -4.47
N LYS A 412 18.18 -10.76 -5.56
CA LYS A 412 18.09 -11.47 -6.85
C LYS A 412 18.56 -12.92 -6.75
N ALA A 413 19.60 -13.19 -5.98
CA ALA A 413 20.09 -14.56 -5.78
C ALA A 413 19.10 -15.41 -4.97
N GLU A 414 18.46 -14.82 -3.94
CA GLU A 414 17.40 -15.48 -3.16
C GLU A 414 16.15 -15.75 -4.01
N GLU A 415 15.72 -14.79 -4.83
CA GLU A 415 14.60 -14.96 -5.77
C GLU A 415 14.88 -16.02 -6.83
N ALA A 416 16.10 -16.05 -7.39
CA ALA A 416 16.53 -17.09 -8.32
C ALA A 416 16.56 -18.48 -7.68
N ALA A 417 17.10 -18.59 -6.46
CA ALA A 417 17.12 -19.85 -5.71
C ALA A 417 15.71 -20.31 -5.33
N ALA A 418 14.81 -19.38 -4.97
CA ALA A 418 13.40 -19.67 -4.72
C ALA A 418 12.71 -20.21 -5.98
N ALA A 419 12.90 -19.55 -7.12
CA ALA A 419 12.36 -19.99 -8.41
C ALA A 419 12.87 -21.37 -8.83
N GLU A 420 14.17 -21.65 -8.65
CA GLU A 420 14.73 -22.99 -8.90
C GLU A 420 14.14 -24.05 -7.94
N SER A 421 13.90 -23.69 -6.67
CA SER A 421 13.29 -24.60 -5.69
C SER A 421 11.82 -24.90 -6.01
N GLU A 422 11.07 -23.92 -6.49
CA GLU A 422 9.68 -24.10 -6.91
C GLU A 422 9.60 -24.99 -8.16
N ASP A 423 10.47 -24.80 -9.15
CA ASP A 423 10.53 -25.63 -10.36
C ASP A 423 10.93 -27.08 -10.04
N LEU A 424 11.88 -27.28 -9.11
CA LEU A 424 12.21 -28.61 -8.58
C LEU A 424 11.02 -29.26 -7.85
N SER A 425 10.24 -28.48 -7.09
CA SER A 425 9.05 -28.98 -6.39
C SER A 425 7.94 -29.38 -7.37
N GLU A 426 7.77 -28.63 -8.46
CA GLU A 426 6.79 -28.91 -9.49
C GLU A 426 7.20 -30.13 -10.33
N PHE A 427 8.49 -30.27 -10.62
CA PHE A 427 9.06 -31.45 -11.25
C PHE A 427 8.91 -32.70 -10.39
N GLN A 428 9.12 -32.60 -9.07
CA GLN A 428 8.83 -33.69 -8.13
C GLN A 428 7.34 -34.07 -8.15
N LYS A 429 6.41 -33.10 -8.10
CA LYS A 429 4.96 -33.37 -8.22
C LYS A 429 4.61 -34.08 -9.53
N LYS A 430 5.22 -33.70 -10.66
CA LYS A 430 5.03 -34.35 -11.97
C LYS A 430 5.56 -35.79 -11.96
N ILE A 431 6.75 -36.04 -11.41
CA ILE A 431 7.30 -37.40 -11.27
C ILE A 431 6.41 -38.26 -10.38
N PHE A 432 5.95 -37.75 -9.24
CA PHE A 432 5.04 -38.49 -8.37
C PHE A 432 3.72 -38.81 -9.09
N SER A 433 3.12 -37.86 -9.81
CA SER A 433 1.92 -38.10 -10.62
C SER A 433 2.11 -39.21 -11.67
N VAL A 434 3.23 -39.21 -12.39
CA VAL A 434 3.55 -40.24 -13.38
C VAL A 434 3.77 -41.59 -12.70
N LEU A 435 4.46 -41.64 -11.57
CA LEU A 435 4.69 -42.88 -10.83
C LEU A 435 3.40 -43.46 -10.23
N TYR A 436 2.47 -42.62 -9.75
CA TYR A 436 1.15 -43.06 -9.32
C TYR A 436 0.34 -43.63 -10.48
N LYS A 437 0.35 -42.98 -11.65
CA LYS A 437 -0.31 -43.50 -12.86
C LYS A 437 0.28 -44.83 -13.35
N ILE A 438 1.60 -45.03 -13.23
CA ILE A 438 2.26 -46.30 -13.59
C ILE A 438 1.92 -47.39 -12.56
N ALA A 439 1.76 -47.03 -11.28
CA ALA A 439 1.42 -47.97 -10.21
C ALA A 439 -0.04 -48.45 -10.24
N ASP A 440 -0.92 -47.81 -11.03
CA ASP A 440 -2.32 -48.20 -11.24
C ASP A 440 -2.53 -49.03 -12.52
N ILE A 441 -1.45 -49.50 -13.16
CA ILE A 441 -1.53 -50.50 -14.24
C ILE A 441 -1.79 -51.88 -13.62
N PRO A 442 -2.86 -52.63 -14.02
CA PRO A 442 -3.28 -53.87 -13.36
C PRO A 442 -2.21 -54.96 -13.23
N PHE A 443 -1.23 -54.97 -14.15
CA PHE A 443 -0.13 -55.94 -14.15
C PHE A 443 0.93 -55.66 -13.06
N LEU A 444 1.00 -54.45 -12.50
CA LEU A 444 2.02 -54.02 -11.54
C LEU A 444 1.52 -53.93 -10.09
N GLU A 445 0.25 -54.27 -9.86
CA GLU A 445 -0.42 -54.27 -8.55
C GLU A 445 0.34 -55.04 -7.44
N PRO A 446 0.97 -56.21 -7.69
CA PRO A 446 1.75 -56.92 -6.67
C PRO A 446 3.06 -56.21 -6.27
N TYR A 447 3.53 -55.28 -7.11
CA TYR A 447 4.79 -54.55 -6.93
C TYR A 447 4.59 -53.09 -6.49
N LYS A 448 3.34 -52.63 -6.41
CA LYS A 448 2.92 -51.26 -6.04
C LYS A 448 3.61 -50.75 -4.77
N ILE A 449 3.60 -51.57 -3.71
CA ILE A 449 4.24 -51.23 -2.42
C ILE A 449 5.77 -51.10 -2.57
N LYS A 450 6.43 -51.97 -3.34
CA LYS A 450 7.88 -51.91 -3.56
C LYS A 450 8.29 -50.70 -4.41
N ILE A 451 7.48 -50.31 -5.38
CA ILE A 451 7.72 -49.13 -6.23
C ILE A 451 7.60 -47.86 -5.38
N ILE A 452 6.52 -47.71 -4.61
CA ILE A 452 6.30 -46.54 -3.73
C ILE A 452 7.41 -46.39 -2.68
N VAL A 453 7.84 -47.49 -2.05
CA VAL A 453 8.90 -47.48 -1.02
C VAL A 453 10.29 -47.16 -1.62
N ARG A 454 10.62 -47.68 -2.81
CA ARG A 454 11.89 -47.35 -3.48
C ARG A 454 11.94 -45.90 -3.96
N THR A 455 10.82 -45.36 -4.46
CA THR A 455 10.74 -43.96 -4.90
C THR A 455 10.92 -42.99 -3.72
N LYS A 456 10.31 -43.27 -2.56
CA LYS A 456 10.53 -42.48 -1.33
C LYS A 456 12.01 -42.45 -0.92
N ASN A 457 12.71 -43.59 -0.99
CA ASN A 457 14.14 -43.65 -0.66
C ASN A 457 15.05 -42.95 -1.68
N LEU A 458 14.67 -42.92 -2.97
CA LEU A 458 15.42 -42.20 -4.00
C LEU A 458 15.31 -40.66 -3.83
N CYS A 459 14.14 -40.18 -3.43
CA CYS A 459 13.90 -38.75 -3.17
C CYS A 459 14.66 -38.22 -1.93
N LEU A 460 14.81 -39.05 -0.89
CA LEU A 460 15.62 -38.72 0.29
C LEU A 460 17.12 -38.59 -0.04
N LEU A 461 17.62 -39.30 -1.05
CA LEU A 461 19.00 -39.21 -1.51
C LEU A 461 19.26 -37.97 -2.37
N CYS A 462 18.25 -37.48 -3.11
CA CYS A 462 18.34 -36.25 -3.91
C CYS A 462 18.23 -34.96 -3.08
N SER A 463 17.64 -35.02 -1.88
CA SER A 463 17.40 -33.83 -1.04
C SER A 463 18.61 -33.43 -0.17
N ASN A 464 19.69 -34.22 -0.15
CA ASN A 464 20.95 -33.92 0.54
C ASN A 464 22.10 -33.93 -0.50
N GLY A 465 22.48 -32.78 -1.08
CA GLY A 465 23.55 -32.68 -2.10
C GLY A 465 24.98 -32.90 -1.56
N PRO A 466 26.08 -32.72 -2.34
CA PRO A 466 26.23 -32.71 -3.80
C PRO A 466 26.89 -34.01 -4.33
N VAL A 467 26.77 -34.24 -5.64
CA VAL A 467 27.32 -35.39 -6.38
C VAL A 467 28.85 -35.44 -6.30
N ARG A 468 29.39 -36.37 -5.49
CA ARG A 468 30.79 -36.82 -5.63
C ARG A 468 30.87 -37.86 -6.76
N SER A 469 31.68 -37.50 -7.76
CA SER A 469 32.21 -38.34 -8.83
C SER A 469 32.42 -39.82 -8.43
N LEU A 470 31.62 -40.72 -9.00
CA LEU A 470 31.93 -42.15 -9.08
C LEU A 470 32.70 -42.40 -10.40
N LYS A 471 34.02 -42.32 -10.32
CA LYS A 471 34.96 -43.06 -11.17
C LYS A 471 35.58 -44.14 -10.29
N ASN A 472 35.65 -45.37 -10.82
CA ASN A 472 36.22 -46.59 -10.23
C ASN A 472 35.33 -47.19 -9.11
N ASP A 473 34.98 -48.47 -9.06
CA ASP A 473 35.62 -49.69 -9.54
C ASP A 473 34.60 -50.78 -9.97
N ILE A 474 34.98 -51.52 -11.03
CA ILE A 474 34.58 -52.86 -11.52
C ILE A 474 33.12 -53.13 -11.89
#